data_AF-A0AAW7YID6-F1
#
_entry.id   AF-A0AAW7YID6-F1
#
_cell.length_a   1.000
_cell.length_b   1.000
_cell.length_c   1.000
_cell.angle_alpha   90.00
_cell.angle_beta   90.00
_cell.angle_gamma   90.00
#
_symmetry.space_group_name_H-M   'P 1'
#
loop_
_entity.id
_entity.type
_entity.pdbx_description
1 polymer ?
#
loop_
_entity_poly.entity_id
_entity_poly.type
_entity_poly.pdbx_seq_one_letter_code
_entity_poly.pdbx_strand_id
1 'polypeptide(L)'
;MKKTILLLTMLFVSLSSKATLLTIDLNQDSYQVGDTLTADFIFTDIEDDSLGFQKLLASFEFSFAWSNDLIEYSSTSFGNLLDVDPSFASFQTIDTETNSLTINELSFAQSIDLFTAQDGLSSFVLASINFNVLSNGEGEFILSNILFGDAFGNNFTNIANDIDDNYKPYVITATKPVDVPEPASILLLLMALMLIMKQRKVN
;
A
#
# COMPACT_ATOMS: atom_id res chain seq x y z
N MET A 1 -36.81 31.08 -3.44
CA MET A 1 -35.88 31.45 -2.35
C MET A 1 -35.46 30.25 -1.50
N LYS A 2 -36.36 29.49 -0.86
CA LYS A 2 -35.96 28.28 -0.10
C LYS A 2 -35.34 27.16 -0.95
N LYS A 3 -35.85 26.94 -2.17
CA LYS A 3 -35.36 25.90 -3.10
C LYS A 3 -33.99 26.23 -3.73
N THR A 4 -33.70 27.52 -3.92
CA THR A 4 -32.41 27.99 -4.47
C THR A 4 -31.30 27.93 -3.42
N ILE A 5 -31.63 28.16 -2.14
CA ILE A 5 -30.68 27.98 -1.03
C ILE A 5 -30.33 26.49 -0.86
N LEU A 6 -31.33 25.59 -0.94
CA LEU A 6 -31.09 24.15 -0.80
C LEU A 6 -30.17 23.59 -1.90
N LEU A 7 -30.37 24.02 -3.16
CA LEU A 7 -29.52 23.65 -4.30
C LEU A 7 -28.08 24.17 -4.13
N LEU A 8 -27.92 25.39 -3.61
CA LEU A 8 -26.62 25.99 -3.35
C LEU A 8 -25.89 25.27 -2.19
N THR A 9 -26.61 24.88 -1.13
CA THR A 9 -26.03 24.06 -0.05
C THR A 9 -25.68 22.64 -0.48
N MET A 10 -26.42 22.01 -1.41
CA MET A 10 -26.01 20.70 -1.96
C MET A 10 -24.76 20.80 -2.83
N LEU A 11 -24.56 21.91 -3.54
CA LEU A 11 -23.36 22.14 -4.36
C LEU A 11 -22.06 22.21 -3.53
N PHE A 12 -22.16 22.57 -2.24
CA PHE A 12 -21.01 22.67 -1.34
C PHE A 12 -20.65 21.36 -0.62
N VAL A 13 -21.45 20.29 -0.76
CA VAL A 13 -21.27 19.04 -0.01
C VAL A 13 -20.54 17.95 -0.82
N SER A 14 -20.26 18.16 -2.12
CA SER A 14 -19.65 17.13 -2.98
C SER A 14 -18.20 17.38 -3.38
N LEU A 15 -17.47 18.28 -2.72
CA LEU A 15 -16.02 18.37 -2.87
C LEU A 15 -15.36 17.27 -2.02
N SER A 16 -15.45 16.02 -2.46
CA SER A 16 -14.62 14.95 -1.92
C SER A 16 -13.20 15.17 -2.44
N SER A 17 -12.37 15.86 -1.65
CA SER A 17 -10.93 15.89 -1.88
C SER A 17 -10.40 14.48 -1.64
N LYS A 18 -10.04 13.75 -2.70
CA LYS A 18 -9.28 12.51 -2.57
C LYS A 18 -7.86 12.88 -2.19
N ALA A 19 -7.34 12.30 -1.12
CA ALA A 19 -5.93 12.40 -0.79
C ALA A 19 -5.24 11.16 -1.35
N THR A 20 -4.20 11.38 -2.14
CA THR A 20 -3.30 10.31 -2.56
C THR A 20 -2.71 9.66 -1.32
N LEU A 21 -2.76 8.34 -1.25
CA LEU A 21 -2.34 7.57 -0.09
C LEU A 21 -1.15 6.69 -0.44
N LEU A 22 -0.06 6.82 0.32
CA LEU A 22 1.05 5.87 0.31
C LEU A 22 0.82 4.83 1.40
N THR A 23 0.56 3.60 0.98
CA THR A 23 0.28 2.46 1.84
C THR A 23 1.50 1.57 1.92
N ILE A 24 1.80 1.01 3.10
CA ILE A 24 2.77 -0.09 3.21
C ILE A 24 1.98 -1.37 3.39
N ASP A 25 2.16 -2.36 2.51
CA ASP A 25 1.63 -3.71 2.68
C ASP A 25 2.75 -4.68 3.05
N LEU A 26 2.48 -5.57 4.00
CA LEU A 26 3.45 -6.58 4.42
C LEU A 26 3.03 -7.92 3.85
N ASN A 27 3.98 -8.69 3.33
CA ASN A 27 3.69 -10.00 2.75
C ASN A 27 3.11 -11.02 3.77
N GLN A 28 3.29 -10.79 5.07
CA GLN A 28 2.80 -11.65 6.15
C GLN A 28 2.46 -10.83 7.41
N ASP A 29 1.54 -11.33 8.23
CA ASP A 29 1.18 -10.72 9.52
C ASP A 29 2.22 -10.98 10.62
N SER A 30 3.02 -12.05 10.48
CA SER A 30 4.03 -12.45 11.44
C SER A 30 5.18 -13.19 10.76
N TYR A 31 6.39 -13.00 11.27
CA TYR A 31 7.62 -13.54 10.67
C TYR A 31 8.38 -14.47 11.60
N GLN A 32 9.31 -15.25 11.06
CA GLN A 32 10.29 -16.07 11.78
C GLN A 32 11.71 -15.70 11.35
N VAL A 33 12.68 -16.01 12.21
CA VAL A 33 14.11 -15.87 11.88
C VAL A 33 14.46 -16.71 10.64
N GLY A 34 15.08 -16.06 9.66
CA GLY A 34 15.41 -16.64 8.35
C GLY A 34 14.35 -16.41 7.27
N ASP A 35 13.18 -15.86 7.62
CA ASP A 35 12.20 -15.43 6.62
C ASP A 35 12.66 -14.17 5.87
N THR A 36 12.01 -13.92 4.73
CA THR A 36 12.08 -12.64 4.03
C THR A 36 10.82 -11.83 4.32
N LEU A 37 11.00 -10.71 5.02
CA LEU A 37 9.96 -9.69 5.18
C LEU A 37 9.98 -8.80 3.95
N THR A 38 8.85 -8.69 3.27
CA THR A 38 8.67 -7.79 2.13
C THR A 38 7.67 -6.70 2.51
N ALA A 39 8.09 -5.44 2.35
CA ALA A 39 7.27 -4.26 2.50
C ALA A 39 7.02 -3.64 1.12
N ASP A 40 5.78 -3.71 0.65
CA ASP A 40 5.33 -3.14 -0.61
C ASP A 40 4.78 -1.74 -0.38
N PHE A 41 5.32 -0.76 -1.09
CA PHE A 41 4.89 0.63 -1.04
C PHE A 41 3.88 0.85 -2.16
N ILE A 42 2.61 0.95 -1.80
CA ILE A 42 1.49 1.00 -2.72
C ILE A 42 0.96 2.43 -2.78
N PHE A 43 0.97 2.99 -3.99
CA PHE A 43 0.33 4.25 -4.31
C PHE A 43 -1.15 4.00 -4.54
N THR A 44 -2.03 4.66 -3.79
CA THR A 44 -3.48 4.42 -3.79
C THR A 44 -4.25 5.75 -3.71
N ASP A 45 -5.57 5.71 -3.94
CA ASP A 45 -6.48 6.87 -3.79
C ASP A 45 -5.99 8.17 -4.48
N ILE A 46 -5.42 7.99 -5.68
CA ILE A 46 -4.75 9.03 -6.47
C ILE A 46 -5.64 10.27 -6.63
N GLU A 47 -5.12 11.43 -6.23
CA GLU A 47 -5.84 12.70 -6.35
C GLU A 47 -6.08 13.09 -7.81
N ASP A 48 -7.21 13.76 -8.05
CA ASP A 48 -7.55 14.30 -9.36
C ASP A 48 -6.87 15.67 -9.56
N ASP A 49 -6.58 16.03 -10.80
CA ASP A 49 -6.05 17.31 -11.23
C ASP A 49 -7.13 18.41 -11.21
N SER A 50 -6.73 19.64 -11.57
CA SER A 50 -7.66 20.78 -11.58
C SER A 50 -8.82 20.67 -12.58
N LEU A 51 -8.74 19.72 -13.52
CA LEU A 51 -9.75 19.45 -14.55
C LEU A 51 -10.61 18.22 -14.18
N GLY A 52 -10.31 17.54 -13.08
CA GLY A 52 -11.03 16.37 -12.58
C GLY A 52 -10.56 15.05 -13.19
N PHE A 53 -9.36 15.00 -13.78
CA PHE A 53 -8.73 13.75 -14.23
C PHE A 53 -7.73 13.25 -13.20
N GLN A 54 -7.59 11.94 -13.07
CA GLN A 54 -6.56 11.36 -12.19
C GLN A 54 -5.17 11.90 -12.55
N LYS A 55 -4.41 12.36 -11.55
CA LYS A 55 -3.01 12.73 -11.77
C LYS A 55 -2.16 11.51 -12.13
N LEU A 56 -1.29 11.67 -13.12
CA LEU A 56 -0.32 10.65 -13.51
C LEU A 56 0.96 10.86 -12.72
N LEU A 57 1.39 9.86 -11.95
CA LEU A 57 2.62 9.90 -11.18
C LEU A 57 3.82 9.77 -12.12
N ALA A 58 4.76 10.70 -12.05
CA ALA A 58 5.99 10.68 -12.85
C ALA A 58 7.25 10.66 -11.98
N SER A 59 7.16 11.06 -10.72
CA SER A 59 8.27 10.90 -9.78
C SER A 59 7.78 10.66 -8.35
N PHE A 60 8.60 9.94 -7.59
CA PHE A 60 8.42 9.82 -6.15
C PHE A 60 9.76 9.82 -5.42
N GLU A 61 9.72 10.31 -4.19
CA GLU A 61 10.79 10.18 -3.20
C GLU A 61 10.15 9.90 -1.84
N PHE A 62 10.72 8.97 -1.07
CA PHE A 62 10.40 8.81 0.34
C PHE A 62 11.57 8.19 1.10
N SER A 63 11.64 8.48 2.40
CA SER A 63 12.58 7.90 3.33
C SER A 63 11.89 6.87 4.20
N PHE A 64 12.53 5.71 4.35
CA PHE A 64 12.02 4.56 5.10
C PHE A 64 13.06 4.11 6.13
N ALA A 65 12.66 3.95 7.38
CA ALA A 65 13.54 3.49 8.46
C ALA A 65 12.89 2.36 9.27
N TRP A 66 13.72 1.58 9.97
CA TRP A 66 13.29 0.52 10.86
C TRP A 66 13.95 0.64 12.24
N SER A 67 13.23 0.31 13.30
CA SER A 67 13.57 0.73 14.67
C SER A 67 14.56 -0.17 15.43
N ASN A 68 15.06 -1.26 14.83
CA ASN A 68 15.89 -2.24 15.52
C ASN A 68 16.72 -3.13 14.57
N ASP A 69 17.65 -3.89 15.13
CA ASP A 69 18.47 -4.86 14.40
C ASP A 69 17.76 -6.24 14.25
N LEU A 70 16.41 -6.29 14.33
CA LEU A 70 15.67 -7.54 14.15
C LEU A 70 15.64 -7.97 12.68
N ILE A 71 15.80 -7.02 11.77
CA ILE A 71 15.77 -7.20 10.33
C ILE A 71 16.97 -6.52 9.69
N GLU A 72 17.43 -7.05 8.56
CA GLU A 72 18.53 -6.49 7.78
C GLU A 72 18.07 -6.24 6.34
N TYR A 73 18.34 -5.04 5.82
CA TYR A 73 18.04 -4.71 4.43
C TYR A 73 18.72 -5.70 3.48
N SER A 74 17.95 -6.25 2.55
CA SER A 74 18.40 -7.23 1.56
C SER A 74 18.40 -6.66 0.15
N SER A 75 17.27 -6.14 -0.30
CA SER A 75 17.13 -5.58 -1.66
C SER A 75 15.92 -4.67 -1.79
N THR A 76 15.90 -3.87 -2.85
CA THR A 76 14.74 -3.10 -3.30
C THR A 76 14.47 -3.42 -4.76
N SER A 77 13.21 -3.55 -5.13
CA SER A 77 12.76 -3.57 -6.53
C SER A 77 11.74 -2.47 -6.77
N PHE A 78 11.89 -1.75 -7.87
CA PHE A 78 10.94 -0.72 -8.29
C PHE A 78 9.75 -1.34 -9.02
N GLY A 79 8.62 -0.65 -8.96
CA GLY A 79 7.44 -0.93 -9.79
C GLY A 79 7.72 -0.67 -11.27
N ASN A 80 6.72 -0.96 -12.10
CA ASN A 80 6.87 -0.92 -13.56
C ASN A 80 6.03 0.18 -14.24
N LEU A 81 5.35 1.04 -13.46
CA LEU A 81 4.44 2.05 -14.02
C LEU A 81 5.08 3.43 -14.24
N LEU A 82 6.33 3.61 -13.81
CA LEU A 82 7.13 4.81 -14.09
C LEU A 82 8.20 4.53 -15.16
N ASP A 83 8.72 3.31 -15.25
CA ASP A 83 9.64 2.87 -16.31
C ASP A 83 8.89 2.35 -17.54
N VAL A 84 8.20 3.25 -18.25
CA VAL A 84 7.31 2.90 -19.38
C VAL A 84 7.67 3.57 -20.70
N ASP A 85 8.73 4.38 -20.74
CA ASP A 85 9.20 4.98 -21.98
C ASP A 85 9.89 3.92 -22.86
N PRO A 86 9.60 3.86 -24.17
CA PRO A 86 10.19 2.85 -25.05
C PRO A 86 11.68 3.06 -25.35
N SER A 87 12.23 4.25 -25.06
CA SER A 87 13.58 4.67 -25.45
C SER A 87 14.50 4.93 -24.25
N PHE A 88 13.96 5.34 -23.11
CA PHE A 88 14.73 5.74 -21.94
C PHE A 88 14.20 5.10 -20.66
N ALA A 89 15.03 4.29 -20.01
CA ALA A 89 14.67 3.78 -18.70
C ALA A 89 14.50 4.92 -17.68
N SER A 90 13.60 4.76 -16.72
CA SER A 90 13.47 5.68 -15.59
C SER A 90 14.78 5.80 -14.79
N PHE A 91 14.95 6.93 -14.12
CA PHE A 91 16.09 7.15 -13.22
C PHE A 91 15.73 6.71 -11.81
N GLN A 92 16.35 5.64 -11.34
CA GLN A 92 16.09 5.02 -10.04
C GLN A 92 17.31 5.15 -9.12
N THR A 93 17.09 5.54 -7.86
CA THR A 93 18.12 5.67 -6.85
C THR A 93 17.68 5.10 -5.52
N ILE A 94 18.61 4.40 -4.85
CA ILE A 94 18.45 3.89 -3.49
C ILE A 94 19.70 4.34 -2.72
N ASP A 95 19.50 5.17 -1.70
CA ASP A 95 20.55 5.55 -0.78
C ASP A 95 20.33 4.85 0.55
N THR A 96 21.27 4.02 0.98
CA THR A 96 21.14 3.17 2.18
C THR A 96 22.03 3.67 3.31
N GLU A 97 21.45 3.71 4.51
CA GLU A 97 22.12 3.97 5.77
C GLU A 97 21.92 2.80 6.74
N THR A 98 22.47 2.89 7.94
CA THR A 98 22.55 1.75 8.88
C THR A 98 21.20 1.16 9.26
N ASN A 99 20.11 1.93 9.35
CA ASN A 99 18.76 1.41 9.61
C ASN A 99 17.68 2.21 8.86
N SER A 100 18.05 2.74 7.70
CA SER A 100 17.17 3.54 6.87
C SER A 100 17.62 3.54 5.43
N LEU A 101 16.72 3.94 4.55
CA LEU A 101 17.03 4.19 3.16
C LEU A 101 16.15 5.30 2.61
N THR A 102 16.60 5.93 1.54
CA THR A 102 15.79 6.85 0.72
C THR A 102 15.69 6.28 -0.67
N ILE A 103 14.46 6.16 -1.18
CA ILE A 103 14.16 5.69 -2.53
C ILE A 103 13.66 6.87 -3.33
N ASN A 104 14.16 7.00 -4.55
CA ASN A 104 13.63 7.94 -5.53
C ASN A 104 13.56 7.30 -6.92
N GLU A 105 12.51 7.62 -7.65
CA GLU A 105 12.36 7.31 -9.07
C GLU A 105 11.83 8.53 -9.84
N LEU A 106 12.44 8.80 -11.00
CA LEU A 106 12.00 9.81 -11.95
C LEU A 106 11.79 9.17 -13.32
N SER A 107 10.55 9.22 -13.82
CA SER A 107 10.22 8.80 -15.17
C SER A 107 10.67 9.82 -16.21
N PHE A 108 11.19 9.32 -17.34
CA PHE A 108 11.40 10.12 -18.56
C PHE A 108 10.29 9.93 -19.60
N ALA A 109 9.29 9.10 -19.28
CA ALA A 109 8.17 8.81 -20.17
C ALA A 109 7.35 10.06 -20.45
N GLN A 110 6.82 10.14 -21.66
CA GLN A 110 5.88 11.20 -22.00
C GLN A 110 4.55 10.98 -21.27
N SER A 111 3.78 12.06 -21.09
CA SER A 111 2.48 11.98 -20.40
C SER A 111 1.53 10.96 -21.03
N ILE A 112 1.63 10.69 -22.34
CA ILE A 112 0.81 9.69 -23.03
C ILE A 112 1.17 8.25 -22.67
N ASP A 113 2.45 7.97 -22.43
CA ASP A 113 2.93 6.64 -22.05
C ASP A 113 2.56 6.36 -20.60
N LEU A 114 2.74 7.35 -19.72
CA LEU A 114 2.26 7.31 -18.33
C LEU A 114 0.74 7.17 -18.27
N PHE A 115 -0.01 7.90 -19.09
CA PHE A 115 -1.46 7.78 -19.19
C PHE A 115 -1.86 6.35 -19.59
N THR A 116 -1.22 5.79 -20.61
CA THR A 116 -1.51 4.43 -21.07
C THR A 116 -1.22 3.37 -19.99
N ALA A 117 -0.22 3.61 -19.14
CA ALA A 117 0.17 2.70 -18.07
C ALA A 117 -0.68 2.83 -16.79
N GLN A 118 -1.12 4.05 -16.45
CA GLN A 118 -1.70 4.36 -15.14
C GLN A 118 -3.21 4.68 -15.17
N ASP A 119 -3.76 5.13 -16.31
CA ASP A 119 -5.15 5.58 -16.38
C ASP A 119 -6.13 4.50 -15.92
N GLY A 120 -7.08 4.91 -15.08
CA GLY A 120 -8.11 4.04 -14.52
C GLY A 120 -7.63 3.08 -13.41
N LEU A 121 -6.34 3.06 -13.07
CA LEU A 121 -5.86 2.29 -11.92
C LEU A 121 -6.24 3.02 -10.62
N SER A 122 -6.78 2.28 -9.65
CA SER A 122 -7.02 2.79 -8.30
C SER A 122 -5.77 2.73 -7.43
N SER A 123 -4.81 1.87 -7.79
CA SER A 123 -3.62 1.60 -7.01
C SER A 123 -2.53 0.89 -7.80
N PHE A 124 -1.27 1.08 -7.43
CA PHE A 124 -0.13 0.31 -7.94
C PHE A 124 1.08 0.35 -7.01
N VAL A 125 1.99 -0.61 -7.16
CA VAL A 125 3.22 -0.69 -6.35
C VAL A 125 4.28 0.26 -6.92
N LEU A 126 4.87 1.09 -6.06
CA LEU A 126 6.01 1.96 -6.36
C LEU A 126 7.33 1.23 -6.17
N ALA A 127 7.47 0.53 -5.05
CA ALA A 127 8.66 -0.23 -4.71
C ALA A 127 8.32 -1.35 -3.72
N SER A 128 9.13 -2.40 -3.74
CA SER A 128 9.11 -3.48 -2.75
C SER A 128 10.48 -3.55 -2.10
N ILE A 129 10.51 -3.46 -0.77
CA ILE A 129 11.75 -3.55 0.01
C ILE A 129 11.75 -4.89 0.75
N ASN A 130 12.83 -5.65 0.56
CA ASN A 130 13.01 -6.96 1.18
C ASN A 130 14.02 -6.87 2.32
N PHE A 131 13.70 -7.54 3.42
CA PHE A 131 14.52 -7.65 4.60
C PHE A 131 14.73 -9.12 4.99
N ASN A 132 15.94 -9.45 5.45
CA ASN A 132 16.23 -10.72 6.09
C ASN A 132 15.88 -10.62 7.57
N VAL A 133 15.08 -11.55 8.08
CA VAL A 133 14.71 -11.57 9.50
C VAL A 133 15.81 -12.24 10.32
N LEU A 134 16.42 -11.49 11.24
CA LEU A 134 17.60 -11.91 11.99
C LEU A 134 17.28 -12.42 13.40
N SER A 135 16.29 -11.83 14.08
CA SER A 135 15.97 -12.18 15.46
C SER A 135 14.51 -11.91 15.83
N ASN A 136 14.05 -12.50 16.93
CA ASN A 136 12.67 -12.37 17.39
C ASN A 136 12.45 -11.04 18.13
N GLY A 137 11.25 -10.47 17.98
CA GLY A 137 10.86 -9.24 18.66
C GLY A 137 9.74 -8.52 17.94
N GLU A 138 9.47 -7.31 18.40
CA GLU A 138 8.54 -6.38 17.78
C GLU A 138 9.34 -5.19 17.25
N GLY A 139 8.98 -4.74 16.06
CA GLY A 139 9.61 -3.60 15.42
C GLY A 139 8.61 -2.71 14.72
N GLU A 140 9.12 -1.57 14.29
CA GLU A 140 8.32 -0.53 13.68
C GLU A 140 9.06 0.01 12.47
N PHE A 141 8.29 0.22 11.40
CA PHE A 141 8.69 0.97 10.24
C PHE A 141 8.31 2.42 10.39
N ILE A 142 9.20 3.32 9.97
CA ILE A 142 9.01 4.77 10.04
C ILE A 142 9.10 5.31 8.61
N LEU A 143 8.02 5.98 8.18
CA LEU A 143 7.95 6.61 6.87
C LEU A 143 8.11 8.13 7.01
N SER A 144 8.89 8.76 6.13
CA SER A 144 9.08 10.20 6.15
C SER A 144 9.44 10.76 4.77
N ASN A 145 9.46 12.09 4.63
CA ASN A 145 9.87 12.80 3.42
C ASN A 145 9.14 12.35 2.13
N ILE A 146 7.83 12.09 2.22
CA ILE A 146 7.04 11.63 1.07
C ILE A 146 6.83 12.80 0.11
N LEU A 147 7.36 12.68 -1.09
CA LEU A 147 7.25 13.65 -2.17
C LEU A 147 6.82 12.93 -3.44
N PHE A 148 5.78 13.45 -4.10
CA PHE A 148 5.30 12.94 -5.38
C PHE A 148 5.19 14.06 -6.40
N GLY A 149 5.59 13.80 -7.63
CA GLY A 149 5.49 14.70 -8.78
C GLY A 149 4.67 14.09 -9.91
N ASP A 150 3.83 14.90 -10.55
CA ASP A 150 3.02 14.50 -11.69
C ASP A 150 3.78 14.63 -13.03
N ALA A 151 3.19 14.09 -14.10
CA ALA A 151 3.73 14.14 -15.46
C ALA A 151 3.93 15.55 -16.04
N PHE A 152 3.41 16.59 -15.38
CA PHE A 152 3.55 17.99 -15.77
C PHE A 152 4.52 18.76 -14.85
N GLY A 153 5.17 18.07 -13.91
CA GLY A 153 6.12 18.65 -12.96
C GLY A 153 5.48 19.38 -11.78
N ASN A 154 4.18 19.19 -11.53
CA ASN A 154 3.53 19.70 -10.33
C ASN A 154 3.61 18.68 -9.20
N ASN A 155 3.64 19.17 -7.97
CA ASN A 155 3.60 18.30 -6.80
C ASN A 155 2.17 17.77 -6.56
N PHE A 156 2.10 16.58 -5.96
CA PHE A 156 0.89 16.17 -5.26
C PHE A 156 0.71 17.01 -4.00
N THR A 157 -0.51 17.43 -3.73
CA THR A 157 -0.78 18.40 -2.65
C THR A 157 -1.49 17.80 -1.44
N ASN A 158 -2.24 16.72 -1.65
CA ASN A 158 -2.92 16.00 -0.58
C ASN A 158 -2.34 14.59 -0.49
N ILE A 159 -1.18 14.48 0.16
CA ILE A 159 -0.54 13.19 0.41
C ILE A 159 -0.87 12.77 1.84
N ALA A 160 -1.47 11.59 1.98
CA ALA A 160 -1.64 10.87 3.23
C ALA A 160 -0.79 9.59 3.20
N ASN A 161 -0.62 8.96 4.36
CA ASN A 161 -0.13 7.59 4.45
C ASN A 161 -1.05 6.79 5.38
N ASP A 162 -1.08 5.48 5.21
CA ASP A 162 -1.96 4.58 5.98
C ASP A 162 -1.40 4.23 7.36
N ILE A 163 -0.35 4.93 7.75
CA ILE A 163 0.47 4.62 8.88
C ILE A 163 0.15 5.60 10.02
N ASP A 164 -0.26 5.07 11.18
CA ASP A 164 -0.58 5.90 12.35
C ASP A 164 0.69 6.64 12.84
N ASP A 165 0.64 7.97 12.91
CA ASP A 165 1.79 8.84 13.19
C ASP A 165 3.07 8.55 12.34
N ASN A 166 2.92 7.91 11.17
CA ASN A 166 3.99 7.36 10.33
C ASN A 166 4.74 6.11 10.87
N TYR A 167 4.19 5.40 11.86
CA TYR A 167 4.68 4.12 12.40
C TYR A 167 3.87 2.87 12.00
N LYS A 168 4.49 1.92 11.28
CA LYS A 168 3.85 0.63 10.94
C LYS A 168 4.48 -0.53 11.73
N PRO A 169 3.75 -1.21 12.62
CA PRO A 169 4.31 -2.29 13.42
C PRO A 169 4.48 -3.57 12.61
N TYR A 170 5.48 -4.38 12.99
CA TYR A 170 5.63 -5.77 12.56
C TYR A 170 6.08 -6.66 13.74
N VAL A 171 5.72 -7.93 13.68
CA VAL A 171 6.00 -8.90 14.76
C VAL A 171 6.77 -10.09 14.22
N ILE A 172 7.92 -10.40 14.84
CA ILE A 172 8.72 -11.60 14.56
C ILE A 172 8.59 -12.55 15.74
N THR A 173 7.97 -13.69 15.49
CA THR A 173 7.63 -14.69 16.51
C THR A 173 8.68 -15.80 16.57
N ALA A 174 8.89 -16.33 17.79
CA ALA A 174 9.85 -17.41 18.03
C ALA A 174 9.36 -18.81 17.58
N THR A 175 8.11 -18.94 17.15
CA THR A 175 7.47 -20.23 16.87
C THR A 175 6.63 -20.15 15.61
N LYS A 176 6.69 -21.20 14.78
CA LYS A 176 5.75 -21.39 13.67
C LYS A 176 4.32 -21.17 14.18
N PRO A 177 3.52 -20.27 13.55
CA PRO A 177 2.09 -20.33 13.73
C PRO A 177 1.67 -21.76 13.36
N VAL A 178 1.10 -22.47 14.32
CA VAL A 178 0.47 -23.75 14.01
C VAL A 178 -0.77 -23.36 13.23
N ASP A 179 -0.84 -23.74 11.95
CA ASP A 179 -2.10 -23.70 11.20
C ASP A 179 -3.12 -24.48 12.03
N VAL A 180 -3.97 -23.76 12.74
CA VAL A 180 -5.11 -24.35 13.42
C VAL A 180 -6.09 -24.63 12.29
N PRO A 181 -6.35 -25.91 11.94
CA PRO A 181 -7.35 -26.22 10.94
C PRO A 181 -8.65 -25.54 11.38
N GLU A 182 -9.31 -24.85 10.46
CA GLU A 182 -10.58 -24.19 10.75
C GLU A 182 -11.45 -25.14 11.58
N PRO A 183 -11.99 -24.69 12.73
CA PRO A 183 -12.81 -25.56 13.55
C PRO A 183 -13.90 -26.15 12.65
N ALA A 184 -14.17 -27.45 12.80
CA ALA A 184 -15.12 -28.23 12.01
C ALA A 184 -16.59 -27.78 12.20
N SER A 185 -16.81 -26.49 12.41
CA SER A 185 -18.05 -25.72 12.52
C SER A 185 -19.02 -26.04 11.40
N ILE A 186 -18.52 -26.19 10.17
CA ILE A 186 -19.34 -26.60 9.01
C ILE A 186 -19.84 -28.04 9.19
N LEU A 187 -19.00 -28.94 9.70
CA LEU A 187 -19.37 -30.34 9.98
C LEU A 187 -20.38 -30.42 11.13
N LEU A 188 -20.19 -29.62 12.18
CA LEU A 188 -21.13 -29.47 13.30
C LEU A 188 -22.48 -28.91 12.85
N LEU A 189 -22.48 -27.90 11.99
CA LEU A 189 -23.68 -27.33 11.40
C LEU A 189 -24.43 -28.36 10.54
N LEU A 190 -23.71 -29.12 9.71
CA LEU A 190 -24.27 -30.20 8.89
C LEU A 190 -24.88 -31.33 9.75
N MET A 191 -24.20 -31.71 10.84
CA MET A 191 -24.74 -32.71 11.78
C MET A 191 -26.01 -32.21 12.48
N ALA A 192 -26.04 -30.94 12.91
CA ALA A 192 -27.22 -30.34 13.52
C ALA A 192 -28.41 -30.31 12.53
N LEU A 193 -28.17 -29.93 11.29
CA LEU A 193 -29.19 -29.94 10.22
C LEU A 193 -29.73 -31.34 9.96
N MET A 194 -28.86 -32.37 9.90
CA MET A 194 -29.30 -33.76 9.72
C MET A 194 -30.17 -34.27 10.89
N LEU A 195 -29.84 -33.91 12.13
CA LEU A 195 -30.65 -34.26 13.30
C LEU A 195 -32.04 -33.62 13.25
N ILE A 196 -32.13 -32.35 12.88
CA ILE A 196 -33.40 -31.62 12.72
C ILE A 196 -34.23 -32.25 11.58
N MET A 197 -33.61 -32.61 10.46
CA MET A 197 -34.29 -33.26 9.34
C MET A 197 -34.82 -34.66 9.70
N LYS A 198 -34.11 -35.41 10.55
CA LYS A 198 -34.58 -36.71 11.05
C LYS A 198 -35.78 -36.57 11.97
N GLN A 199 -35.79 -35.56 12.85
CA GLN A 199 -36.92 -35.32 13.75
C GLN A 199 -38.20 -34.90 13.01
N ARG A 200 -38.09 -34.27 11.84
CA ARG A 200 -39.25 -33.90 11.00
C ARG A 200 -39.92 -35.08 10.27
N LYS A 201 -39.26 -36.25 10.17
CA LYS A 201 -39.83 -37.46 9.54
C LYS A 201 -40.48 -38.44 10.52
N VAL A 202 -40.44 -38.15 11.83
CA VAL A 202 -40.95 -39.03 12.90
C VAL A 202 -42.27 -38.49 13.52
N ASN A 203 -42.82 -37.40 12.97
CA ASN A 203 -44.21 -36.95 13.19
C ASN A 203 -45.00 -37.09 11.90
#